data_AF-A0A9W8AXM5-F1
#
_entry.id   AF-A0A9W8AXM5-F1
#
_cell.length_a   1.000
_cell.length_b   1.000
_cell.length_c   1.000
_cell.angle_alpha   90.00
_cell.angle_beta   90.00
_cell.angle_gamma   90.00
#
_symmetry.space_group_name_H-M   'P 1'
#
loop_
_entity.id
_entity.type
_entity.pdbx_description
1 polymer ?
#
loop_
_entity_poly.entity_id
_entity_poly.type
_entity_poly.pdbx_seq_one_letter_code
_entity_poly.pdbx_strand_id
1 'polypeptide(L)'
;PLRKERVTITDAPAIYFIEPTAENVQCICQDLAKDLYDLYYINFTRPVSRALLEDLATAAARTNKAHQIAQIYDQYLSFICPEPHFFSLNMPNSFQQLHGSAAQDSVIEQLVGQIVDSLYTVLTTM
;
A
#
# COMPACT_ATOMS: atom_id res chain seq x y z
N PRO A 1 2.89 -9.82 9.49
CA PRO A 1 2.14 -9.49 8.25
C PRO A 1 0.70 -9.09 8.57
N LEU A 2 0.19 -8.11 7.81
CA LEU A 2 -1.07 -7.39 8.10
C LEU A 2 -2.27 -8.31 8.33
N ARG A 3 -2.36 -9.42 7.58
CA ARG A 3 -3.49 -10.36 7.60
C ARG A 3 -3.42 -11.45 8.68
N LYS A 4 -2.37 -11.49 9.50
CA LYS A 4 -2.32 -12.42 10.64
C LYS A 4 -3.03 -11.81 11.85
N GLU A 5 -3.58 -12.66 12.70
CA GLU A 5 -4.04 -12.24 14.01
C GLU A 5 -2.88 -11.64 14.80
N ARG A 6 -3.12 -10.46 15.36
CA ARG A 6 -2.17 -9.68 16.12
C ARG A 6 -2.77 -9.40 17.49
N VAL A 7 -1.91 -9.44 18.50
CA VAL A 7 -2.28 -9.13 19.88
C VAL A 7 -2.42 -7.60 20.00
N THR A 8 -3.39 -7.16 20.79
CA THR A 8 -3.59 -5.76 21.13
C THR A 8 -2.41 -5.24 21.97
N ILE A 9 -1.82 -4.13 21.57
CA ILE A 9 -0.71 -3.44 22.25
C ILE A 9 -1.07 -1.95 22.33
N THR A 10 -1.94 -1.61 23.28
CA THR A 10 -2.55 -0.27 23.41
C THR A 10 -1.60 0.81 23.91
N ASP A 11 -0.38 0.47 24.29
CA ASP A 11 0.64 1.37 24.84
C ASP A 11 1.76 1.69 23.84
N ALA A 12 1.66 1.17 22.61
CA ALA A 12 2.67 1.37 21.57
C ALA A 12 2.07 1.96 20.28
N PRO A 13 2.78 2.87 19.60
CA PRO A 13 2.44 3.28 18.26
C PRO A 13 2.78 2.18 17.24
N ALA A 14 2.01 2.11 16.15
CA ALA A 14 2.25 1.23 15.03
C ALA A 14 2.59 2.00 13.75
N ILE A 15 3.62 1.52 13.05
CA ILE A 15 4.01 2.01 11.72
C ILE A 15 3.60 0.97 10.68
N TYR A 16 2.69 1.36 9.80
CA TYR A 16 2.23 0.56 8.67
C TYR A 16 3.04 0.97 7.45
N PHE A 17 3.68 0.00 6.80
CA PHE A 17 4.29 0.16 5.48
C PHE A 17 3.64 -0.84 4.53
N ILE A 18 2.74 -0.34 3.67
CA ILE A 18 1.79 -1.17 2.92
C ILE A 18 1.52 -0.65 1.52
N GLU A 19 1.06 -1.51 0.62
CA GLU A 19 0.53 -1.05 -0.67
C GLU A 19 -0.85 -0.41 -0.52
N PRO A 20 -1.19 0.62 -1.32
CA PRO A 20 -2.49 1.28 -1.31
C PRO A 20 -3.54 0.43 -2.04
N THR A 21 -3.93 -0.69 -1.43
CA THR A 21 -5.01 -1.57 -1.91
C THR A 21 -6.20 -1.47 -0.98
N ALA A 22 -7.41 -1.65 -1.53
CA ALA A 22 -8.66 -1.63 -0.76
C ALA A 22 -8.63 -2.63 0.40
N GLU A 23 -8.07 -3.82 0.17
CA GLU A 23 -7.92 -4.85 1.18
C GLU A 23 -7.01 -4.41 2.34
N ASN A 24 -5.86 -3.80 2.06
CA ASN A 24 -4.93 -3.34 3.09
C ASN A 24 -5.55 -2.20 3.91
N VAL A 25 -6.23 -1.25 3.26
CA VAL A 25 -6.96 -0.17 3.92
C VAL A 25 -8.05 -0.74 4.82
N GLN A 26 -8.82 -1.72 4.34
CA GLN A 26 -9.85 -2.37 5.14
C GLN A 26 -9.26 -3.08 6.37
N CYS A 27 -8.11 -3.74 6.25
CA CYS A 27 -7.42 -4.32 7.40
C CYS A 27 -7.03 -3.26 8.44
N ILE A 28 -6.50 -2.10 8.02
CA ILE A 28 -6.19 -0.99 8.94
C ILE A 28 -7.45 -0.48 9.63
N CYS A 29 -8.55 -0.31 8.88
CA CYS A 29 -9.83 0.12 9.46
C CYS A 29 -10.34 -0.87 10.52
N GLN A 30 -10.13 -2.16 10.33
CA GLN A 30 -10.46 -3.19 11.33
C GLN A 30 -9.55 -3.12 12.56
N ASP A 31 -8.25 -2.90 12.37
CA ASP A 31 -7.30 -2.73 13.48
C ASP A 31 -7.67 -1.50 14.33
N LEU A 32 -7.99 -0.39 13.67
CA LEU A 32 -8.44 0.85 14.31
C LEU A 32 -9.73 0.59 15.10
N ALA A 33 -10.71 -0.10 14.50
CA ALA A 33 -11.95 -0.46 15.21
C ALA A 33 -11.69 -1.30 16.46
N LYS A 34 -10.71 -2.21 16.41
CA LYS A 34 -10.31 -3.11 17.50
C LYS A 34 -9.41 -2.46 18.56
N ASP A 35 -8.95 -1.23 18.33
CA ASP A 35 -8.03 -0.54 19.24
C ASP A 35 -6.70 -1.27 19.43
N LEU A 36 -6.14 -1.81 18.35
CA LEU A 36 -4.92 -2.63 18.46
C LEU A 36 -3.69 -1.86 18.94
N TYR A 37 -3.60 -0.56 18.65
CA TYR A 37 -2.45 0.30 18.93
C TYR A 37 -2.90 1.68 19.40
N ASP A 38 -2.00 2.42 20.07
CA ASP A 38 -2.25 3.78 20.55
C ASP A 38 -2.34 4.80 19.40
N LEU A 39 -1.34 4.77 18.51
CA LEU A 39 -1.23 5.65 17.34
C LEU A 39 -0.92 4.86 16.07
N TYR A 40 -1.43 5.33 14.94
CA TYR A 40 -1.29 4.71 13.63
C TYR A 40 -0.55 5.67 12.69
N TYR A 41 0.64 5.26 12.25
CA TYR A 41 1.43 5.94 11.23
C TYR A 41 1.35 5.14 9.93
N ILE A 42 0.59 5.65 8.95
CA ILE A 42 0.29 4.92 7.72
C ILE A 42 1.20 5.40 6.59
N ASN A 43 2.01 4.49 6.06
CA ASN A 43 2.94 4.77 4.98
C ASN A 43 2.60 3.87 3.78
N PHE A 44 2.11 4.48 2.71
CA PHE A 44 1.83 3.78 1.46
C PHE A 44 3.09 3.69 0.60
N THR A 45 3.31 2.54 -0.03
CA THR A 45 4.49 2.30 -0.91
C THR A 45 4.45 3.12 -2.20
N ARG A 46 3.26 3.54 -2.64
CA ARG A 46 3.01 4.37 -3.82
C ARG A 46 1.82 5.30 -3.55
N PRO A 47 1.57 6.32 -4.36
CA PRO A 47 0.48 7.26 -4.15
C PRO A 47 -0.86 6.56 -3.93
N VAL A 48 -1.52 6.88 -2.81
CA VAL A 48 -2.85 6.38 -2.51
C VAL A 48 -3.92 7.15 -3.29
N SER A 49 -4.94 6.45 -3.79
CA SER A 49 -6.04 7.09 -4.50
C SER A 49 -6.94 7.86 -3.55
N ARG A 50 -7.57 8.92 -4.06
CA ARG A 50 -8.52 9.73 -3.28
C ARG A 50 -9.66 8.89 -2.70
N ALA A 51 -10.20 7.95 -3.48
CA ALA A 51 -11.28 7.07 -3.03
C ALA A 51 -10.87 6.24 -1.80
N LEU A 52 -9.66 5.67 -1.80
CA LEU A 52 -9.15 4.89 -0.66
C LEU A 52 -8.92 5.76 0.59
N LEU A 53 -8.48 7.01 0.41
CA LEU A 53 -8.37 7.96 1.52
C LEU A 53 -9.74 8.32 2.11
N GLU A 54 -10.75 8.53 1.25
CA GLU A 54 -12.12 8.82 1.67
C GLU A 54 -12.75 7.62 2.41
N ASP A 55 -12.47 6.40 1.98
CA ASP A 55 -12.88 5.17 2.67
C ASP A 55 -12.25 5.06 4.06
N LEU A 56 -10.93 5.30 4.17
CA LEU A 56 -10.22 5.31 5.44
C LEU A 56 -10.76 6.39 6.38
N ALA A 57 -10.96 7.61 5.88
CA ALA A 57 -11.48 8.74 6.64
C ALA A 57 -12.90 8.44 7.16
N THR A 58 -13.76 7.88 6.32
CA THR A 58 -15.13 7.52 6.69
C THR A 58 -15.14 6.44 7.77
N ALA A 59 -14.30 5.41 7.64
CA ALA A 59 -14.18 4.35 8.65
C ALA A 59 -13.65 4.86 9.99
N ALA A 60 -12.64 5.74 9.96
CA ALA A 60 -12.07 6.37 11.15
C ALA A 60 -13.06 7.31 11.85
N ALA A 61 -13.83 8.07 11.08
CA ALA A 61 -14.89 8.92 11.61
C ALA A 61 -16.02 8.10 12.26
N ARG A 62 -16.45 7.01 11.63
CA ARG A 62 -17.51 6.14 12.16
C ARG A 62 -17.12 5.44 13.45
N THR A 63 -15.84 5.18 13.66
CA THR A 63 -15.31 4.59 14.89
C THR A 63 -14.95 5.63 15.95
N ASN A 64 -15.04 6.93 15.64
CA ASN A 64 -14.61 8.05 16.47
C ASN A 64 -13.13 7.98 16.90
N LYS A 65 -12.29 7.37 16.06
CA LYS A 65 -10.86 7.11 16.32
C LYS A 65 -9.92 7.82 15.34
N ALA A 66 -10.42 8.81 14.61
CA ALA A 66 -9.60 9.61 13.70
C ALA A 66 -8.38 10.25 14.40
N HIS A 67 -8.49 10.58 15.70
CA HIS A 67 -7.40 11.13 16.49
C HIS A 67 -6.22 10.17 16.71
N GLN A 68 -6.42 8.86 16.56
CA GLN A 68 -5.35 7.86 16.66
C GLN A 68 -4.53 7.75 15.37
N ILE A 69 -5.04 8.24 14.24
CA ILE A 69 -4.28 8.30 12.99
C ILE A 69 -3.37 9.53 13.07
N ALA A 70 -2.12 9.29 13.40
CA ALA A 70 -1.15 10.37 13.60
C ALA A 70 -0.71 10.98 12.27
N GLN A 71 -0.42 10.15 11.27
CA GLN A 71 0.16 10.57 10.00
C GLN A 71 -0.20 9.61 8.87
N ILE A 72 -0.33 10.15 7.65
CA ILE A 72 -0.48 9.38 6.41
C ILE A 72 0.51 9.94 5.38
N TYR A 73 1.35 9.09 4.80
CA TYR A 73 2.35 9.48 3.81
C TYR A 73 2.40 8.51 2.62
N ASP A 74 2.70 9.06 1.45
CA ASP A 74 3.11 8.32 0.27
C ASP A 74 4.65 8.30 0.22
N GLN A 75 5.25 7.11 0.30
CA GLN A 75 6.71 6.96 0.41
C GLN A 75 7.42 6.79 -0.93
N TYR A 76 6.71 6.49 -2.01
CA TYR A 76 7.30 6.24 -3.33
C TYR A 76 8.42 5.18 -3.32
N LEU A 77 8.18 4.05 -2.66
CA LEU A 77 9.10 2.91 -2.52
C LEU A 77 8.48 1.63 -3.06
N SER A 78 8.02 1.66 -4.31
CA SER A 78 7.37 0.52 -4.98
C SER A 78 8.35 -0.28 -5.87
N PHE A 79 9.54 -0.55 -5.36
CA PHE A 79 10.57 -1.34 -6.04
C PHE A 79 11.51 -1.99 -5.01
N ILE A 80 12.30 -2.97 -5.47
CA ILE A 80 13.33 -3.63 -4.67
C ILE A 80 14.69 -3.21 -5.22
N CYS A 81 15.64 -2.86 -4.36
CA CYS A 81 17.00 -2.47 -4.72
C CYS A 81 18.01 -3.44 -4.10
N PRO A 82 18.37 -4.56 -4.77
CA PRO A 82 19.35 -5.51 -4.24
C PRO A 82 20.79 -4.98 -4.25
N GLU A 83 21.14 -4.08 -5.18
CA GLU A 83 22.48 -3.47 -5.29
C GLU A 83 22.36 -1.98 -5.67
N PRO A 84 23.37 -1.13 -5.40
CA PRO A 84 23.26 0.33 -5.55
C PRO A 84 22.81 0.85 -6.93
N HIS A 85 23.06 0.09 -7.99
CA HIS A 85 22.69 0.45 -9.37
C HIS A 85 21.80 -0.60 -10.03
N PHE A 86 21.15 -1.44 -9.23
CA PHE A 86 20.27 -2.50 -9.70
C PHE A 86 18.97 -2.49 -8.90
N PHE A 87 17.85 -2.36 -9.60
CA PHE A 87 16.52 -2.48 -9.01
C PHE A 87 15.64 -3.46 -9.79
N SER A 88 14.62 -3.97 -9.13
CA SER A 88 13.59 -4.82 -9.69
C SER A 88 12.22 -4.30 -9.29
N LEU A 89 11.28 -4.27 -10.24
CA LEU A 89 9.88 -3.96 -9.98
C LEU A 89 9.11 -5.14 -9.36
N ASN A 90 9.78 -6.30 -9.21
CA ASN A 90 9.22 -7.52 -8.63
C ASN A 90 7.89 -7.96 -9.29
N MET A 91 7.80 -7.90 -10.61
CA MET A 91 6.64 -8.30 -11.40
C MET A 91 6.88 -9.67 -12.06
N PRO A 92 6.55 -10.79 -11.39
CA PRO A 92 6.78 -12.13 -11.92
C PRO A 92 5.93 -12.39 -13.15
N ASN A 93 6.47 -13.15 -14.10
CA ASN A 93 5.80 -13.54 -15.34
C ASN A 93 5.32 -12.36 -16.23
N SER A 94 5.80 -11.14 -15.98
CA SER A 94 5.46 -9.95 -16.78
C SER A 94 5.75 -10.15 -18.26
N PHE A 95 6.87 -10.80 -18.61
CA PHE A 95 7.19 -11.14 -20.00
C PHE A 95 6.11 -12.03 -20.65
N GLN A 96 5.65 -13.07 -19.95
CA GLN A 96 4.61 -13.96 -20.45
C GLN A 96 3.25 -13.25 -20.53
N GLN A 97 2.93 -12.37 -19.58
CA GLN A 97 1.68 -11.62 -19.57
C GLN A 97 1.59 -10.62 -20.72
N LEU A 98 2.72 -10.01 -21.12
CA LEU A 98 2.77 -9.07 -22.25
C LEU A 98 2.72 -9.75 -23.63
N HIS A 99 3.26 -10.97 -23.74
CA HIS A 99 3.43 -11.65 -25.04
C HIS A 99 2.55 -12.90 -25.20
N GLY A 100 1.74 -13.23 -24.20
CA GLY A 100 0.88 -14.41 -24.22
C GLY A 100 -0.23 -14.27 -25.26
N SER A 101 -0.45 -15.31 -26.06
CA SER A 101 -1.50 -15.33 -27.10
C SER A 101 -2.93 -15.22 -26.56
N ALA A 102 -3.11 -15.40 -25.24
CA ALA A 102 -4.37 -15.24 -24.52
C ALA A 102 -4.42 -13.97 -23.66
N ALA A 103 -3.43 -13.07 -23.77
CA ALA A 103 -3.41 -11.83 -23.02
C ALA A 103 -4.52 -10.91 -23.52
N GLN A 104 -5.40 -10.49 -22.61
CA GLN A 104 -6.40 -9.47 -22.91
C GLN A 104 -5.75 -8.08 -22.87
N ASP A 105 -6.14 -7.20 -23.79
CA ASP A 105 -5.61 -5.82 -23.86
C ASP A 105 -5.72 -5.09 -22.51
N SER A 106 -6.83 -5.29 -21.78
CA SER A 106 -7.03 -4.71 -20.45
C SER A 106 -5.97 -5.13 -19.42
N VAL A 107 -5.51 -6.40 -19.48
CA VAL A 107 -4.47 -6.91 -18.58
C VAL A 107 -3.11 -6.32 -18.94
N ILE A 108 -2.83 -6.18 -20.24
CA ILE A 108 -1.61 -5.54 -20.73
C ILE A 108 -1.58 -4.07 -20.29
N GLU A 109 -2.66 -3.33 -20.49
CA GLU A 109 -2.78 -1.93 -20.06
C GLU A 109 -2.57 -1.78 -18.54
N GLN A 110 -3.17 -2.66 -17.75
CA GLN A 110 -2.99 -2.66 -16.30
C GLN A 110 -1.54 -2.93 -15.90
N LEU A 111 -0.88 -3.91 -16.52
CA LEU A 111 0.52 -4.24 -16.25
C LEU A 111 1.45 -3.09 -16.65
N VAL A 112 1.23 -2.49 -17.82
CA VAL A 112 1.98 -1.31 -18.28
C VAL A 112 1.80 -0.14 -17.31
N GLY A 113 0.57 0.12 -16.84
CA GLY A 113 0.29 1.13 -15.83
C GLY A 113 1.07 0.89 -14.54
N GLN A 114 1.11 -0.36 -14.05
CA GLN A 114 1.91 -0.71 -12.86
C GLN A 114 3.40 -0.48 -13.08
N ILE A 115 3.94 -0.83 -14.26
CA ILE A 115 5.35 -0.59 -14.59
C ILE A 115 5.66 0.91 -14.55
N VAL A 116 4.80 1.73 -15.15
CA VAL A 116 4.95 3.20 -15.16
C VAL A 116 4.92 3.76 -13.74
N ASP A 117 3.97 3.34 -12.92
CA ASP A 117 3.87 3.76 -11.52
C ASP A 117 5.14 3.40 -10.74
N SER A 118 5.63 2.16 -10.86
CA SER A 118 6.83 1.75 -10.14
C SER A 118 8.09 2.46 -10.64
N LEU A 119 8.23 2.68 -11.96
CA LEU A 119 9.34 3.47 -12.49
C LEU A 119 9.29 4.92 -12.02
N TYR A 120 8.10 5.52 -11.89
CA TYR A 120 7.95 6.83 -11.30
C TYR A 120 8.49 6.86 -9.86
N THR A 121 8.18 5.84 -9.05
CA THR A 121 8.72 5.75 -7.68
C THR A 121 10.24 5.67 -7.62
N VAL A 122 10.88 4.97 -8.58
CA VAL A 122 12.35 4.96 -8.70
C VAL A 122 12.87 6.36 -9.01
N LEU A 123 12.29 7.04 -10.00
CA LEU A 123 12.73 8.38 -10.41
C LEU A 123 12.56 9.42 -9.29
N THR A 124 11.52 9.33 -8.48
CA THR A 124 11.33 10.24 -7.34
C THR A 124 12.30 10.04 -6.19
N THR A 125 12.99 8.90 -6.13
CA THR A 125 13.92 8.56 -5.05
C THR A 125 15.39 8.72 -5.44
N MET A 126 15.67 9.10 -6.70
CA MET A 126 17.00 9.36 -7.24
C MET A 126 17.49 10.79 -6.99
#